data_AF-W1I3H5-F1
#
_entry.id   AF-W1I3H5-F1
#
_cell.length_a   1.000
_cell.length_b   1.000
_cell.length_c   1.000
_cell.angle_alpha   90.00
_cell.angle_beta   90.00
_cell.angle_gamma   90.00
#
_symmetry.space_group_name_H-M   'P 1'
#
loop_
_entity.id
_entity.type
_entity.pdbx_description
1 polymer ?
#
loop_
_entity_poly.entity_id
_entity_poly.type
_entity_poly.pdbx_seq_one_letter_code
_entity_poly.pdbx_strand_id
1 'polypeptide(L)' 'MSNKKEKSINITFRMPLSVVAKLDDLCSLYNLKRSEFFNSLVVSEYDKVQGSPELFALLEQFKNLTDKIQSLKGD' A
#
# COMPACT_ATOMS: atom_id res chain seq x y z
N MET A 1 6.57 27.69 -16.74
CA MET A 1 6.06 26.30 -16.76
C MET A 1 5.27 26.11 -15.47
N SER A 2 3.95 26.02 -15.58
CA SER A 2 3.05 26.00 -14.42
C SER A 2 3.25 24.73 -13.62
N ASN A 3 3.89 24.85 -12.45
CA ASN A 3 3.92 23.81 -11.42
C ASN A 3 2.48 23.61 -10.92
N LYS A 4 1.70 22.76 -11.59
CA LYS A 4 0.49 22.21 -11.00
C LYS A 4 0.95 21.42 -9.78
N LYS A 5 0.78 22.01 -8.59
CA LYS A 5 0.92 21.27 -7.33
C LYS A 5 0.08 20.01 -7.48
N GLU A 6 0.75 18.87 -7.40
CA GLU A 6 0.11 17.57 -7.46
C GLU A 6 -0.98 17.52 -6.39
N LYS A 7 -2.19 17.11 -6.77
CA LYS A 7 -3.30 17.05 -5.82
C LYS A 7 -3.00 15.93 -4.82
N SER A 8 -2.65 16.29 -3.59
CA SER A 8 -2.39 15.33 -2.52
C SER A 8 -3.59 15.19 -1.58
N ILE A 9 -3.86 13.98 -1.11
CA ILE A 9 -4.80 13.70 -0.02
C ILE A 9 -3.99 13.34 1.22
N ASN A 10 -4.38 13.87 2.38
CA ASN A 10 -3.75 13.49 3.64
C ASN A 10 -4.31 12.16 4.15
N ILE A 11 -3.44 11.23 4.52
CA ILE A 11 -3.80 9.91 5.05
C ILE A 11 -3.20 9.79 6.45
N THR A 12 -4.02 9.44 7.44
CA THR A 12 -3.59 9.29 8.85
C THR A 12 -3.97 7.91 9.35
N PHE A 13 -3.02 7.22 9.97
CA PHE A 13 -3.21 5.91 10.61
C PHE A 13 -2.33 5.79 11.84
N ARG A 14 -2.68 4.86 12.74
CA ARG A 14 -1.89 4.59 13.95
C ARG A 14 -1.01 3.37 13.73
N MET A 15 0.18 3.41 14.32
CA MET A 15 1.13 2.29 14.30
C MET A 15 1.64 2.04 15.72
N PRO A 16 1.97 0.78 16.07
CA PRO A 16 2.68 0.49 17.31
C PRO A 16 4.03 1.21 17.33
N LEU A 17 4.43 1.71 18.50
CA LEU A 17 5.69 2.46 18.67
C LEU A 17 6.91 1.64 18.21
N SER A 18 6.91 0.33 18.45
CA SER A 18 7.97 -0.57 18.03
C SER A 18 8.11 -0.68 16.51
N VAL A 19 7.03 -0.49 15.76
CA VAL A 19 7.06 -0.49 14.28
C VAL A 19 7.51 0.87 13.76
N VAL A 20 7.12 1.97 14.41
CA VAL A 20 7.60 3.31 14.05
C VAL A 20 9.12 3.43 14.22
N ALA A 21 9.68 2.86 15.29
CA ALA A 21 11.13 2.85 15.50
C ALA A 21 11.86 2.13 14.35
N LYS A 22 11.38 0.96 13.92
CA LYS A 22 11.94 0.25 12.77
C LYS A 22 11.81 1.05 11.47
N LEU A 23 10.70 1.76 11.28
CA LEU A 23 10.52 2.63 10.12
C LEU A 23 11.53 3.78 10.12
N ASP A 24 11.80 4.38 11.29
CA ASP A 24 12.80 5.45 11.42
C ASP A 24 14.20 4.96 11.10
N ASP A 25 14.59 3.81 11.63
CA ASP A 25 15.90 3.20 11.33
C ASP A 25 16.07 2.96 9.82
N LEU A 26 15.03 2.43 9.15
CA LEU A 26 15.02 2.24 7.70
C LEU A 26 15.12 3.58 6.96
N CYS A 27 14.34 4.58 7.36
CA CYS A 27 14.38 5.91 6.74
C CYS A 27 15.76 6.56 6.89
N SER A 28 16.40 6.42 8.05
CA SER A 28 17.77 6.91 8.29
C SER A 28 18.80 6.16 7.45
N LEU A 29 18.69 4.82 7.33
CA LEU A 29 19.60 4.00 6.53
C LEU A 29 19.55 4.36 5.04
N TYR A 30 18.35 4.57 4.50
CA TYR A 30 18.16 4.92 3.09
C TYR A 30 18.25 6.43 2.81
N ASN A 31 18.42 7.26 3.85
CA ASN A 31 18.39 8.72 3.76
C ASN A 31 17.10 9.24 3.06
N LEU A 32 15.95 8.67 3.44
CA LEU A 32 14.63 8.97 2.88
C LEU A 32 13.69 9.52 3.95
N LYS A 33 12.74 10.36 3.55
CA LYS A 33 11.62 10.73 4.43
C LYS A 33 10.64 9.57 4.53
N ARG A 34 9.95 9.43 5.67
CA ARG A 34 8.87 8.44 5.85
C ARG A 34 7.84 8.47 4.72
N SER A 35 7.46 9.66 4.25
CA SER A 35 6.53 9.82 3.12
C SER A 35 7.06 9.25 1.82
N GLU A 36 8.36 9.43 1.54
CA GLU A 36 9.01 8.91 0.33
C GLU A 36 9.13 7.39 0.40
N PHE A 37 9.44 6.86 1.59
CA PHE A 37 9.45 5.42 1.85
C PHE A 37 8.07 4.79 1.63
N PHE A 38 6.99 5.39 2.13
CA PHE A 38 5.65 4.87 1.88
C PHE A 38 5.23 4.99 0.42
N ASN A 39 5.57 6.10 -0.25
CA ASN A 39 5.28 6.25 -1.68
C ASN A 39 5.99 5.17 -2.51
N SER A 40 7.28 4.92 -2.25
CA SER A 40 8.04 3.91 -2.98
C SER A 40 7.54 2.50 -2.69
N LEU A 41 7.16 2.20 -1.44
CA LEU A 41 6.57 0.92 -1.08
C LEU A 41 5.23 0.68 -1.80
N VAL A 42 4.35 1.69 -1.82
CA VAL A 42 3.06 1.59 -2.51
C VAL A 42 3.24 1.37 -4.01
N VAL A 43 4.14 2.11 -4.66
CA VAL A 43 4.44 1.93 -6.09
C VAL A 43 5.05 0.55 -6.34
N SER A 44 6.01 0.12 -5.53
CA SER A 44 6.65 -1.19 -5.69
C SER A 44 5.67 -2.35 -5.53
N GLU A 45 4.78 -2.30 -4.53
CA GLU A 45 3.76 -3.33 -4.35
C GLU A 45 2.71 -3.28 -5.48
N TYR A 46 2.31 -2.10 -5.93
CA TYR A 46 1.42 -1.94 -7.07
C TYR A 46 2.04 -2.52 -8.36
N ASP A 47 3.31 -2.22 -8.62
CA ASP A 47 4.04 -2.72 -9.79
C ASP A 47 4.22 -4.23 -9.75
N LYS A 48 4.41 -4.85 -8.58
CA LYS A 48 4.45 -6.32 -8.44
C LYS A 48 3.10 -6.95 -8.78
N VAL A 49 2.00 -6.35 -8.32
CA VAL A 49 0.64 -6.84 -8.60
C VAL A 49 0.29 -6.68 -10.08
N GLN A 50 0.66 -5.55 -10.69
CA GLN A 50 0.44 -5.28 -12.12
C GLN A 50 1.38 -6.09 -13.02
N GLY A 51 2.64 -6.27 -12.61
CA GLY A 51 3.70 -6.93 -13.37
C GLY A 51 3.62 -8.47 -13.36
N SER A 52 2.76 -9.05 -12.54
CA SER A 52 2.51 -10.50 -12.50
C SER A 52 1.04 -10.80 -12.83
N PRO A 53 0.74 -11.19 -14.08
CA PRO A 53 -0.62 -11.53 -14.51
C PRO A 53 -1.28 -12.61 -13.65
N GLU A 54 -0.48 -13.54 -13.13
CA GLU A 54 -0.92 -14.66 -12.29
C GLU A 54 -1.30 -14.20 -10.87
N LEU A 55 -0.52 -13.29 -10.27
CA LEU A 55 -0.86 -12.71 -8.95
C LEU A 55 -2.11 -11.83 -9.04
N PHE A 56 -2.26 -11.06 -10.12
CA PHE A 56 -3.48 -10.28 -10.37
C PHE A 56 -4.72 -11.19 -10.49
N ALA A 57 -4.62 -12.27 -11.27
CA ALA A 57 -5.70 -13.26 -11.40
C ALA A 57 -6.03 -13.94 -10.06
N LEU A 58 -5.02 -14.24 -9.24
CA LEU A 58 -5.21 -14.83 -7.91
C LEU A 58 -5.89 -13.85 -6.94
N LEU A 59 -5.54 -12.56 -6.97
CA LEU A 59 -6.18 -11.53 -6.14
C LEU A 59 -7.63 -11.27 -6.56
N GLU A 60 -7.92 -11.26 -7.87
CA GLU A 60 -9.28 -11.23 -8.40
C GLU A 60 -10.10 -12.43 -7.90
N GLN A 61 -9.53 -13.63 -7.95
CA GLN A 61 -10.17 -14.83 -7.40
C GLN A 61 -10.41 -14.71 -5.90
N PHE A 62 -9.46 -14.15 -5.14
CA PHE A 62 -9.60 -13.95 -3.70
C PHE A 62 -10.70 -12.94 -3.34
N LYS A 63 -10.81 -11.85 -4.12
CA LYS A 63 -11.90 -10.86 -4.00
C LYS A 63 -13.26 -11.51 -4.28
N ASN A 64 -13.37 -12.27 -5.37
CA ASN A 64 -14.59 -13.01 -5.72
C ASN A 64 -14.99 -14.05 -4.66
N LEU A 65 -14.01 -14.69 -4.02
CA LEU A 65 -14.25 -15.61 -2.89
C LEU A 65 -14.71 -14.85 -1.65
N THR A 66 -14.12 -13.70 -1.36
CA THR A 66 -14.51 -12.86 -0.21
C THR A 66 -15.92 -12.32 -0.37
N ASP A 67 -16.27 -11.84 -1.55
CA ASP A 67 -17.62 -11.35 -1.89
C ASP A 67 -18.65 -12.49 -1.81
N LYS A 68 -18.28 -13.70 -2.28
CA LYS A 68 -19.13 -14.90 -2.12
C LYS A 68 -19.31 -15.28 -0.64
N ILE A 69 -18.26 -15.24 0.17
CA ILE A 69 -18.34 -15.54 1.61
C ILE A 69 -19.20 -14.50 2.33
N GLN A 70 -19.11 -13.22 1.96
CA GLN A 70 -19.99 -12.18 2.48
C GLN A 70 -21.45 -12.41 2.07
N SER A 71 -21.70 -12.79 0.81
CA SER A 71 -23.05 -13.14 0.35
C SER A 71 -23.62 -14.40 1.01
N LEU A 72 -22.77 -15.32 1.46
CA LEU A 72 -23.15 -16.53 2.18
C LEU A 72 -23.31 -16.32 3.70
N LYS A 73 -22.80 -15.19 4.22
CA LYS A 73 -22.90 -14.81 5.65
C LYS A 73 -24.07 -13.85 5.94
N GLY A 74 -24.95 -13.60 4.97
CA GLY A 74 -26.35 -13.27 5.27
C GLY A 74 -27.16 -14.51 4.87
N ASP A 75 -27.85 -15.21 5.76
CA ASP A 75 -28.47 -14.81 7.04
C ASP A 75 -27.75 -15.22 8.33
#